data_AF-A0A290Q2I6-F1
#
_entry.id   AF-A0A290Q2I6-F1
#
_cell.length_a   1.000
_cell.length_b   1.000
_cell.length_c   1.000
_cell.angle_alpha   90.00
_cell.angle_beta   90.00
_cell.angle_gamma   90.00
#
_symmetry.space_group_name_H-M   'P 1'
#
loop_
_entity.id
_entity.type
_entity.pdbx_description
1 polymer ?
#
loop_
_entity_poly.entity_id
_entity_poly.type
_entity_poly.pdbx_seq_one_letter_code
_entity_poly.pdbx_strand_id
1 'polypeptide(L)'
;MELPTQIQDKLDALGVLPGDITERFVRGSGPGGQKINKTSSTVHLRHEPTGVEVRVQRERSQAANRELAWAELCEKLLERLKSAERERQQAMAKAKRKNRPKSRRQKAIQVAGKRQRAGVKGLRGKVSDE
;
A
#
# COMPACT_ATOMS: atom_id res chain seq x y z
N MET A 1 31.79 0.28 1.43
CA MET A 1 31.04 0.60 0.21
C MET A 1 30.67 2.07 0.32
N GLU A 2 31.23 2.94 -0.52
CA GLU A 2 30.80 4.34 -0.55
C GLU A 2 29.48 4.39 -1.32
N LEU A 3 28.40 4.64 -0.60
CA LEU A 3 27.13 5.07 -1.20
C LEU A 3 27.19 6.60 -1.33
N PRO A 4 26.55 7.18 -2.36
CA PRO A 4 26.36 8.62 -2.42
C PRO A 4 25.70 9.10 -1.11
N THR A 5 26.17 10.21 -0.56
CA THR A 5 25.69 10.77 0.73
C THR A 5 24.17 10.91 0.76
N GLN A 6 23.57 11.35 -0.34
CA GLN A 6 22.12 11.50 -0.51
C GLN A 6 21.32 10.21 -0.28
N ILE A 7 21.91 9.04 -0.56
CA ILE A 7 21.26 7.75 -0.36
C ILE A 7 21.37 7.34 1.11
N GLN A 8 22.51 7.59 1.74
CA GLN A 8 22.71 7.34 3.17
C GLN A 8 21.72 8.16 4.01
N ASP A 9 21.57 9.45 3.71
CA ASP A 9 20.63 10.33 4.40
C ASP A 9 19.17 9.83 4.29
N LYS A 10 18.80 9.26 3.13
CA LYS A 10 17.46 8.68 2.92
C LYS A 10 17.26 7.39 3.71
N LEU A 11 18.27 6.53 3.79
CA LEU A 11 18.21 5.30 4.58
C LEU A 11 18.09 5.62 6.07
N ASP A 12 18.87 6.59 6.54
CA ASP A 12 18.86 7.04 7.93
C ASP A 12 17.50 7.67 8.28
N ALA A 13 16.93 8.50 7.39
CA ALA A 13 15.59 9.06 7.56
C ALA A 13 14.47 7.99 7.59
N LEU A 14 14.68 6.87 6.91
CA LEU A 14 13.79 5.71 6.94
C LEU A 14 14.07 4.76 8.12
N GLY A 15 15.13 4.99 8.89
CA GLY A 15 15.57 4.10 9.97
C GLY A 15 16.01 2.72 9.49
N VAL A 16 16.50 2.62 8.26
CA VAL A 16 16.89 1.36 7.62
C VAL A 16 18.40 1.18 7.71
N LEU A 17 18.84 0.06 8.28
CA LEU A 17 20.26 -0.25 8.35
C LEU A 17 20.75 -0.80 7.01
N PRO A 18 21.93 -0.36 6.52
CA PRO A 18 22.51 -0.91 5.30
C PRO A 18 22.78 -2.42 5.38
N GLY A 19 22.95 -2.97 6.59
CA GLY A 19 23.17 -4.40 6.83
C GLY A 19 21.92 -5.27 6.57
N ASP A 20 20.72 -4.70 6.58
CA ASP A 20 19.47 -5.42 6.33
C ASP A 20 19.19 -5.61 4.82
N ILE A 21 20.06 -5.05 3.98
CA ILE A 21 19.89 -5.02 2.53
C ILE A 21 20.88 -5.97 1.89
N THR A 22 20.34 -6.99 1.22
CA THR A 22 21.12 -7.92 0.43
C THR A 22 21.28 -7.38 -0.98
N GLU A 23 22.53 -7.09 -1.37
CA GLU A 23 22.90 -6.67 -2.73
C GLU A 23 23.39 -7.87 -3.55
N ARG A 24 22.82 -8.07 -4.75
CA ARG A 24 23.24 -9.11 -5.70
C ARG A 24 23.36 -8.53 -7.10
N PHE A 25 24.40 -8.94 -7.82
CA PHE A 25 24.58 -8.62 -9.23
C PHE A 25 24.11 -9.80 -10.08
N VAL A 26 23.15 -9.54 -10.96
CA VAL A 26 22.53 -10.55 -11.82
C VAL A 26 22.72 -10.17 -13.28
N ARG A 27 22.54 -11.14 -14.18
CA ARG A 27 22.49 -10.88 -15.62
C ARG A 27 21.15 -10.24 -15.97
N GLY A 28 21.15 -9.37 -16.97
CA GLY A 28 19.93 -8.74 -17.46
C GLY A 28 19.01 -9.76 -18.12
N SER A 29 17.74 -9.40 -18.25
CA SER A 29 16.73 -10.22 -18.92
C SER A 29 16.08 -9.46 -20.08
N GLY A 30 15.84 -10.14 -21.20
CA GLY A 30 15.16 -9.58 -22.37
C GLY A 30 15.89 -9.87 -23.69
N PRO A 31 15.33 -9.44 -24.84
CA PRO A 31 16.04 -9.49 -26.11
C PRO A 31 17.28 -8.61 -26.02
N GLY A 32 18.46 -9.23 -25.91
CA GLY A 32 19.68 -8.52 -25.54
C GLY A 32 20.92 -9.02 -26.29
N GLY A 33 21.79 -8.08 -26.65
CA GLY A 33 23.09 -8.34 -27.25
C GLY A 33 24.13 -8.86 -26.25
N GLN A 34 25.39 -9.03 -26.70
CA GLN A 34 26.47 -9.63 -25.89
C GLN A 34 26.60 -9.02 -24.48
N LYS A 35 26.38 -7.71 -24.32
CA LYS A 35 26.58 -7.05 -23.03
C LYS A 35 25.60 -7.54 -21.96
N ILE A 36 24.32 -7.71 -22.30
CA ILE A 36 23.26 -8.14 -21.39
C ILE A 36 23.46 -9.60 -20.97
N ASN A 37 23.88 -10.45 -21.91
CA ASN A 37 24.04 -11.89 -21.67
C ASN A 37 25.34 -12.24 -20.94
N LYS A 38 26.42 -11.49 -21.17
CA LYS A 38 27.74 -11.82 -20.60
C LYS A 38 28.06 -11.04 -19.33
N THR A 39 27.59 -9.80 -19.18
CA THR A 39 27.92 -8.96 -18.01
C THR A 39 26.79 -8.98 -16.98
N SER A 40 27.13 -9.19 -15.71
CA SER A 40 26.22 -9.04 -14.56
C SER A 40 26.07 -7.57 -14.15
N SER A 41 25.53 -6.75 -15.05
CA SER A 41 25.34 -5.30 -14.81
C SER A 41 24.05 -4.96 -14.07
N THR A 42 23.10 -5.89 -13.97
CA THR A 42 21.82 -5.67 -13.31
C THR A 42 21.97 -5.82 -11.80
N VAL A 43 21.46 -4.85 -11.05
CA VAL A 43 21.51 -4.85 -9.58
C VAL A 43 20.17 -5.31 -9.03
N HIS A 44 20.22 -6.26 -8.11
CA HIS A 44 19.08 -6.74 -7.34
C HIS A 44 19.32 -6.43 -5.86
N LEU A 45 18.48 -5.59 -5.29
CA LEU A 45 18.48 -5.25 -3.88
C LEU A 45 17.24 -5.84 -3.22
N ARG A 46 17.42 -6.48 -2.07
CA ARG A 46 16.33 -6.97 -1.23
C ARG A 46 16.52 -6.48 0.19
N HIS A 47 15.51 -5.80 0.72
CA HIS A 47 15.44 -5.45 2.14
C HIS A 47 14.74 -6.57 2.89
N GLU A 48 15.49 -7.31 3.71
CA GLU A 48 15.01 -8.53 4.36
C GLU A 48 13.82 -8.31 5.31
N PRO A 49 13.80 -7.30 6.21
CA PRO A 49 12.74 -7.18 7.20
C PRO A 49 11.40 -6.72 6.61
N THR A 50 11.40 -5.98 5.49
CA THR A 50 10.13 -5.64 4.80
C THR A 50 9.81 -6.60 3.66
N GLY A 51 10.77 -7.36 3.14
CA GLY A 51 10.63 -8.16 1.93
C GLY A 51 10.45 -7.32 0.66
N VAL A 52 10.86 -6.05 0.65
CA VAL A 52 10.81 -5.20 -0.55
C VAL A 52 12.01 -5.52 -1.44
N GLU A 53 11.73 -5.81 -2.70
CA GLU A 53 12.72 -6.21 -3.69
C GLU A 53 12.74 -5.20 -4.84
N VAL A 54 13.95 -4.89 -5.33
CA VAL A 54 14.17 -3.97 -6.44
C VAL A 54 15.19 -4.56 -7.40
N ARG A 55 14.84 -4.59 -8.69
CA ARG A 55 15.74 -5.00 -9.77
C ARG A 55 15.87 -3.85 -10.77
N VAL A 56 17.10 -3.35 -10.97
CA VAL A 56 17.36 -2.25 -11.91
C VAL A 56 18.34 -2.67 -13.00
N GLN A 57 17.90 -2.47 -14.25
CA GLN A 57 18.64 -2.78 -15.48
C GLN A 57 18.60 -1.63 -16.49
N ARG A 58 18.69 -0.38 -16.04
CA ARG A 58 18.52 0.80 -16.91
C ARG A 58 19.78 1.10 -17.73
N GLU A 59 20.93 1.08 -17.07
CA GLU A 59 22.21 1.48 -17.64
C GLU A 59 23.12 0.30 -17.96
N ARG A 60 24.11 0.51 -18.84
CA ARG A 60 25.16 -0.49 -19.13
C ARG A 60 26.17 -0.62 -17.98
N SER A 61 26.30 0.42 -17.16
CA SER A 61 27.22 0.46 -16.01
C SER A 61 26.56 -0.10 -14.75
N GLN A 62 27.28 -0.98 -14.05
CA GLN A 62 26.84 -1.55 -12.78
C GLN A 62 26.74 -0.48 -11.67
N ALA A 63 27.68 0.47 -11.62
CA ALA A 63 27.68 1.54 -10.61
C ALA A 63 26.45 2.44 -10.75
N ALA A 64 26.11 2.84 -11.99
CA ALA A 64 24.91 3.62 -12.25
C ALA A 64 23.63 2.86 -11.88
N ASN A 65 23.55 1.57 -12.22
CA ASN A 65 22.42 0.73 -11.82
C ASN A 65 22.33 0.55 -10.30
N ARG A 66 23.46 0.56 -9.59
CA ARG A 66 23.52 0.45 -8.14
C ARG A 66 22.91 1.68 -7.49
N GLU A 67 23.35 2.87 -7.84
CA GLU A 67 22.78 4.13 -7.33
C GLU A 67 21.27 4.22 -7.57
N LEU A 68 20.84 3.87 -8.78
CA LEU A 68 19.42 3.83 -9.15
C LEU A 68 18.63 2.78 -8.34
N ALA A 69 19.20 1.60 -8.12
CA ALA A 69 18.54 0.55 -7.33
C ALA A 69 18.35 0.99 -5.88
N TRP A 70 19.35 1.63 -5.29
CA TRP A 70 19.26 2.16 -3.92
C TRP A 70 18.25 3.30 -3.81
N ALA A 71 18.21 4.22 -4.77
CA ALA A 71 17.20 5.27 -4.82
C ALA A 71 15.78 4.71 -4.93
N GLU A 72 15.56 3.75 -5.83
CA GLU A 72 14.25 3.12 -6.04
C GLU A 72 13.82 2.27 -4.83
N LEU A 73 14.77 1.63 -4.13
CA LEU A 73 14.49 0.92 -2.88
C LEU A 73 14.00 1.87 -1.78
N CYS A 74 14.67 3.02 -1.60
CA CYS A 74 14.24 4.02 -0.63
C CYS A 74 12.83 4.54 -0.94
N GLU A 75 12.52 4.82 -2.21
CA GLU A 75 11.20 5.26 -2.64
C GLU A 75 10.11 4.22 -2.36
N LYS A 76 10.36 2.94 -2.65
CA LYS A 76 9.40 1.86 -2.37
C LYS A 76 9.18 1.66 -0.87
N LEU A 77 10.22 1.77 -0.05
CA LEU A 77 10.10 1.69 1.40
C LEU A 77 9.26 2.85 1.95
N LEU A 78 9.54 4.07 1.48
CA LEU A 78 8.76 5.26 1.83
C LEU A 78 7.27 5.11 1.45
N GLU A 79 6.98 4.66 0.23
CA GLU A 79 5.60 4.48 -0.22
C GLU A 79 4.88 3.42 0.61
N ARG A 80 5.57 2.34 0.99
CA ARG A 80 5.01 1.29 1.85
C ARG A 80 4.67 1.80 3.26
N LEU A 81 5.50 2.68 3.82
CA LEU A 81 5.20 3.32 5.11
C LEU A 81 3.97 4.23 5.00
N LYS A 82 3.92 5.07 3.94
CA LYS A 82 2.79 5.96 3.68
C LYS A 82 1.49 5.21 3.41
N SER A 83 1.53 4.10 2.66
CA SER A 83 0.35 3.28 2.38
C SER A 83 -0.20 2.66 3.64
N ALA A 84 0.66 2.09 4.50
CA ALA A 84 0.26 1.55 5.80
C ALA A 84 -0.39 2.61 6.70
N GLU A 85 0.12 3.85 6.70
CA GLU A 85 -0.49 4.94 7.45
C GLU A 85 -1.86 5.34 6.88
N ARG A 86 -1.97 5.48 5.56
CA ARG A 86 -3.24 5.76 4.87
C ARG A 86 -4.29 4.69 5.15
N GLU A 87 -3.92 3.41 5.11
CA GLU A 87 -4.81 2.30 5.42
C GLU A 87 -5.32 2.37 6.87
N ARG A 88 -4.44 2.66 7.83
CA ARG A 88 -4.83 2.87 9.24
C ARG A 88 -5.82 4.04 9.38
N GLN A 89 -5.54 5.17 8.74
CA GLN A 89 -6.43 6.34 8.74
C GLN A 89 -7.80 6.02 8.11
N GLN A 90 -7.82 5.31 6.98
CA GLN A 90 -9.04 4.89 6.32
C GLN A 90 -9.85 3.90 7.17
N ALA A 91 -9.19 2.94 7.82
CA ALA A 91 -9.82 2.01 8.74
C ALA A 91 -10.49 2.75 9.92
N MET A 92 -9.78 3.71 10.51
CA MET A 92 -10.33 4.57 11.57
C MET A 92 -11.52 5.41 11.07
N ALA A 93 -11.41 6.01 9.90
CA ALA A 93 -12.50 6.80 9.30
C ALA A 93 -13.73 5.93 9.01
N LYS A 94 -13.53 4.71 8.51
CA LYS A 94 -14.59 3.73 8.26
C LYS A 94 -15.27 3.29 9.55
N ALA A 95 -14.50 3.03 10.61
CA ALA A 95 -15.03 2.70 11.94
C ALA A 95 -15.88 3.85 12.51
N LYS A 96 -15.37 5.10 12.43
CA LYS A 96 -16.12 6.30 12.83
C LYS A 96 -17.42 6.45 12.02
N ARG A 97 -17.38 6.21 10.71
CA ARG A 97 -18.57 6.28 9.84
C ARG A 97 -19.60 5.20 10.19
N LYS A 98 -19.15 3.96 10.48
CA LYS A 98 -20.03 2.85 10.89
C LYS A 98 -20.76 3.15 12.19
N ASN A 99 -20.05 3.71 13.16
CA ASN A 99 -20.62 4.05 14.48
C ASN A 99 -21.34 5.41 14.50
N ARG A 100 -21.40 6.12 13.37
CA ARG A 100 -22.05 7.43 13.30
C ARG A 100 -23.56 7.27 13.53
N PRO A 101 -24.14 7.94 14.55
CA PRO A 101 -25.58 7.89 14.76
C PRO A 101 -26.32 8.52 13.57
N LYS A 102 -27.46 7.92 13.21
CA LYS A 102 -28.34 8.46 12.17
C LYS A 102 -28.80 9.87 12.54
N SER A 103 -28.94 10.73 11.54
CA SER A 103 -29.44 12.10 11.72
C SER A 103 -30.85 12.10 12.33
N ARG A 104 -31.19 13.15 13.09
CA ARG A 104 -32.53 13.33 13.68
C ARG A 104 -33.63 13.21 12.63
N ARG A 105 -33.42 13.79 11.43
CA ARG A 105 -34.34 13.68 10.29
C ARG A 105 -34.50 12.23 9.82
N GLN A 106 -33.40 11.49 9.66
CA GLN A 106 -33.45 10.08 9.25
C GLN A 106 -34.18 9.22 10.29
N LYS A 107 -33.95 9.45 11.59
CA LYS A 107 -34.68 8.79 12.67
C LYS A 107 -36.18 9.10 12.58
N ALA A 108 -36.56 10.36 12.38
CA ALA A 108 -37.96 10.77 12.24
C ALA A 108 -38.66 10.07 11.06
N ILE A 109 -38.01 10.01 9.89
CA ILE A 109 -38.52 9.29 8.72
C ILE A 109 -38.70 7.79 9.02
N GLN A 110 -37.73 7.14 9.68
CA GLN A 110 -37.85 5.73 10.05
C GLN A 110 -39.03 5.47 10.99
N VAL A 111 -39.25 6.34 11.98
CA VAL A 111 -40.37 6.22 12.92
C VAL A 111 -41.70 6.42 12.19
N ALA A 112 -41.81 7.44 11.33
CA ALA A 112 -43.01 7.70 10.54
C ALA A 112 -43.37 6.50 9.65
N GLY A 113 -42.39 5.94 8.91
CA GLY A 113 -42.61 4.76 8.09
C GLY A 113 -43.01 3.52 8.89
N LYS A 114 -42.43 3.31 10.09
CA LYS A 114 -42.85 2.23 11.01
C LYS A 114 -44.30 2.42 11.47
N ARG A 115 -44.71 3.63 11.82
CA ARG A 115 -46.09 3.95 12.23
C ARG A 115 -47.07 3.68 11.10
N GLN A 116 -46.78 4.12 9.88
CA GLN A 116 -47.61 3.86 8.70
C GLN A 116 -47.77 2.36 8.45
N ARG A 117 -46.68 1.59 8.49
CA ARG A 117 -46.72 0.14 8.29
C ARG A 117 -47.52 -0.59 9.38
N ALA A 118 -47.42 -0.15 10.63
CA ALA A 118 -48.21 -0.69 11.73
C ALA A 118 -49.71 -0.45 11.51
N GLY A 119 -50.09 0.77 11.09
CA GLY A 119 -51.47 1.09 10.73
C GLY A 119 -52.01 0.19 9.63
N VAL A 120 -51.25 0.02 8.54
CA VAL A 120 -51.64 -0.88 7.42
C VAL A 120 -51.80 -2.32 7.88
N LYS A 121 -50.94 -2.81 8.79
CA LYS A 121 -51.05 -4.18 9.33
C LYS A 121 -52.26 -4.37 10.23
N GLY A 122 -52.59 -3.37 11.05
CA GLY A 122 -53.79 -3.41 11.90
C GLY A 122 -55.06 -3.56 11.06
N LEU A 123 -55.16 -2.83 9.96
CA LEU A 123 -56.28 -2.91 9.01
C LEU A 123 -56.37 -4.25 8.27
N ARG A 124 -55.26 -4.99 8.16
CA ARG A 124 -55.17 -6.31 7.54
C ARG A 124 -55.26 -7.45 8.57
N GLY A 125 -55.64 -7.15 9.81
CA GLY A 125 -55.87 -8.15 10.85
C GLY A 125 -56.93 -9.17 10.43
N LYS A 126 -56.93 -10.33 11.10
CA LYS A 126 -57.86 -11.41 10.79
C LYS A 126 -59.29 -10.88 10.95
N VAL A 127 -60.06 -10.89 9.87
CA VAL A 127 -61.51 -10.65 9.94
C VAL A 127 -62.09 -11.87 10.64
N SER A 128 -62.74 -11.66 11.78
CA SER A 128 -63.52 -12.68 12.46
C SER A 128 -64.79 -12.90 11.65
N ASP A 129 -64.91 -14.08 11.03
CA ASP A 129 -66.18 -14.54 10.47
C ASP A 129 -67.14 -14.84 11.64
N GLU A 130 -68.19 -14.03 11.75
CA GLU A 130 -69.38 -14.27 12.59
C GLU A 130 -70.48 -14.90 11.74
#